data_AF-A0AA40SVB4-F1
#
_entry.id   AF-A0AA40SVB4-F1
#
_cell.length_a   1.000
_cell.length_b   1.000
_cell.length_c   1.000
_cell.angle_alpha   90.00
_cell.angle_beta   90.00
_cell.angle_gamma   90.00
#
_symmetry.space_group_name_H-M   'P 1'
#
loop_
_entity.id
_entity.type
_entity.pdbx_description
1 polymer ?
#
loop_
_entity_poly.entity_id
_entity_poly.type
_entity_poly.pdbx_seq_one_letter_code
_entity_poly.pdbx_strand_id
1 'polypeptide(L)'
;MSQISVIDLEQQLTLRINNELSKQLDDIIEKMQAIAKKFDIKQVKERSPIKNVLTTATDPTSSLEVIKNFIRYQASRKDASQIWKLEINENQQKERFPNAVIKQIDDLTININNIFKSINMSIDKELKPFLSEDGKNSMNPNLSQNQREKLEALKLYIENNKSLLAKSIHLKLAQLYLGYLSREHTALIGS
;
A
#
# COMPACT_ATOMS: atom_id res chain seq x y z
N MET A 1 -2.07 33.00 -16.58
CA MET A 1 -2.09 31.65 -15.99
C MET A 1 -0.70 31.08 -16.10
N SER A 2 -0.02 30.86 -14.99
CA SER A 2 1.26 30.15 -15.00
C SER A 2 0.97 28.72 -15.42
N GLN A 3 1.56 28.23 -16.51
CA GLN A 3 1.44 26.82 -16.89
C GLN A 3 2.14 25.98 -15.81
N ILE A 4 1.36 25.42 -14.89
CA ILE A 4 1.87 24.48 -13.90
C ILE A 4 2.24 23.21 -14.65
N SER A 5 3.52 22.83 -14.57
CA SER A 5 4.01 21.61 -15.23
C SER A 5 3.42 20.37 -14.56
N VAL A 6 2.99 19.41 -15.37
CA VAL A 6 2.52 18.09 -14.89
C VAL A 6 3.60 17.40 -14.05
N ILE A 7 4.88 17.57 -14.41
CA ILE A 7 6.01 16.99 -13.67
C ILE A 7 6.10 17.57 -12.25
N ASP A 8 5.83 18.87 -12.08
CA ASP A 8 5.82 19.51 -10.75
C ASP A 8 4.68 18.94 -9.88
N LEU A 9 3.50 18.75 -10.48
CA LEU A 9 2.36 18.11 -9.79
C LEU A 9 2.67 16.67 -9.39
N GLU A 10 3.29 15.90 -10.27
CA GLU A 10 3.70 14.52 -9.99
C GLU A 10 4.72 14.42 -8.87
N GLN A 11 5.71 15.30 -8.85
CA GLN A 11 6.72 15.34 -7.79
C GLN A 11 6.10 15.70 -6.44
N GLN A 12 5.26 16.74 -6.40
CA GLN A 12 4.56 17.15 -5.18
C GLN A 12 3.63 16.04 -4.66
N LEU A 13 2.88 15.40 -5.56
CA LEU A 13 2.03 14.27 -5.20
C LEU A 13 2.84 13.10 -4.66
N THR A 14 3.95 12.76 -5.31
CA THR A 14 4.84 11.67 -4.89
C THR A 14 5.37 11.90 -3.47
N LEU A 15 5.77 13.13 -3.15
CA LEU A 15 6.21 13.49 -1.80
C LEU A 15 5.08 13.32 -0.77
N ARG A 16 3.87 13.81 -1.07
CA ARG A 16 2.71 13.66 -0.19
C ARG A 16 2.34 12.18 0.01
N ILE A 17 2.35 11.38 -1.05
CA ILE A 17 2.11 9.92 -0.99
C ILE A 17 3.17 9.25 -0.12
N ASN A 18 4.46 9.53 -0.31
CA ASN A 18 5.52 8.91 0.48
C ASN A 18 5.45 9.29 1.97
N ASN A 19 5.08 10.53 2.28
CA ASN A 19 4.88 10.98 3.66
C ASN A 19 3.70 10.25 4.32
N GLU A 20 2.56 10.15 3.64
CA GLU A 20 1.38 9.44 4.17
C GLU A 20 1.59 7.93 4.24
N LEU A 21 2.31 7.35 3.27
CA LEU A 21 2.74 5.95 3.34
C LEU A 21 3.55 5.70 4.61
N SER A 22 4.56 6.53 4.88
CA SER A 22 5.45 6.37 6.03
C SER A 22 4.68 6.36 7.36
N LYS A 23 3.65 7.19 7.49
CA LYS A 23 2.78 7.22 8.68
C LYS A 23 1.95 5.95 8.85
N GLN A 24 1.55 5.33 7.75
CA GLN A 24 0.75 4.10 7.78
C GLN A 24 1.61 2.83 7.81
N LEU A 25 2.93 2.93 7.63
CA LEU A 25 3.80 1.75 7.61
C LEU A 25 3.72 0.98 8.92
N ASP A 26 3.63 1.65 10.06
CA ASP A 26 3.55 0.99 11.36
C ASP A 26 2.31 0.09 11.45
N ASP A 27 1.12 0.60 11.12
CA ASP A 27 -0.13 -0.18 11.07
C ASP A 27 -0.02 -1.38 10.12
N ILE A 28 0.64 -1.19 8.96
CA ILE A 28 0.78 -2.26 7.97
C ILE A 28 1.79 -3.29 8.48
N ILE A 29 2.88 -2.88 9.13
CA ILE A 29 3.88 -3.77 9.75
C ILE A 29 3.23 -4.61 10.85
N GLU A 30 2.35 -4.03 11.67
CA GLU A 30 1.62 -4.80 12.68
C GLU A 30 0.76 -5.91 12.05
N LYS A 31 0.03 -5.60 10.97
CA LYS A 31 -0.73 -6.60 10.21
C LYS A 31 0.18 -7.67 9.59
N MET A 32 1.33 -7.28 9.05
CA MET A 32 2.34 -8.19 8.51
C MET A 32 2.86 -9.14 9.60
N GLN A 33 3.19 -8.61 10.77
CA GLN A 33 3.68 -9.35 11.93
C GLN A 33 2.64 -10.34 12.44
N ALA A 34 1.38 -9.92 12.52
CA ALA A 34 0.28 -10.75 12.96
C ALA A 34 0.19 -12.03 12.12
N ILE A 35 0.29 -11.93 10.80
CA ILE A 35 0.22 -13.10 9.91
C ILE A 35 1.45 -13.98 10.01
N ALA A 36 2.64 -13.38 10.01
CA ALA A 36 3.88 -14.13 10.15
C ALA A 36 3.89 -14.96 11.44
N LYS A 37 3.42 -14.38 12.56
CA LYS A 37 3.30 -15.06 13.86
C LYS A 37 2.17 -16.09 13.85
N LYS A 38 1.00 -15.73 13.32
CA LYS A 38 -0.20 -16.57 13.30
C LYS A 38 0.03 -17.91 12.60
N PHE A 39 0.78 -17.91 11.51
CA PHE A 39 1.13 -19.13 10.76
C PHE A 39 2.51 -19.69 11.14
N ASP A 40 3.18 -19.09 12.12
CA ASP A 40 4.52 -19.45 12.57
C ASP A 40 5.51 -19.72 11.43
N ILE A 41 5.54 -18.80 10.46
CA ILE A 41 6.26 -19.01 9.20
C ILE A 41 7.77 -19.19 9.39
N LYS A 42 8.31 -18.78 10.55
CA LYS A 42 9.74 -18.87 10.87
C LYS A 42 10.22 -20.30 11.11
N GLN A 43 9.33 -21.21 11.52
CA GLN A 43 9.70 -22.61 11.78
C GLN A 43 9.90 -23.41 10.49
N VAL A 44 9.43 -22.90 9.36
CA VAL A 44 9.59 -23.58 8.08
C VAL A 44 11.03 -23.38 7.60
N LYS A 45 11.86 -24.42 7.74
CA LYS A 45 13.27 -24.39 7.35
C LYS A 45 13.43 -24.73 5.86
N GLU A 46 13.03 -23.80 4.98
CA GLU A 46 13.23 -23.92 3.54
C GLU A 46 13.62 -22.59 2.90
N ARG A 47 14.22 -22.61 1.71
CA ARG A 47 14.48 -21.37 0.96
C ARG A 47 13.15 -20.67 0.68
N SER A 48 13.05 -19.40 1.07
CA SER A 48 11.77 -18.67 1.02
C SER A 48 11.15 -18.60 -0.38
N PRO A 49 10.04 -19.31 -0.64
CA PRO A 49 9.34 -19.25 -1.92
C PRO A 49 8.53 -17.94 -2.05
N ILE A 50 8.33 -17.21 -0.94
CA ILE A 50 7.78 -15.84 -0.94
C ILE A 50 8.67 -14.91 -1.75
N LYS A 51 10.00 -15.14 -1.77
CA LYS A 51 10.92 -14.38 -2.61
C LYS A 51 10.56 -14.45 -4.09
N ASN A 52 10.05 -15.59 -4.58
CA ASN A 52 9.61 -15.72 -5.96
C ASN A 52 8.37 -14.85 -6.23
N VAL A 53 7.43 -14.81 -5.28
CA VAL A 53 6.23 -13.95 -5.36
C VAL A 53 6.64 -12.48 -5.34
N LEU A 54 7.61 -12.11 -4.51
CA LEU A 54 8.17 -10.76 -4.49
C LEU A 54 8.81 -10.39 -5.83
N THR A 55 9.59 -11.29 -6.44
CA THR A 55 10.16 -11.08 -7.77
C THR A 55 9.07 -10.80 -8.81
N THR A 56 7.98 -11.59 -8.79
CA THR A 56 6.81 -11.33 -9.65
C THR A 56 6.15 -9.98 -9.35
N ALA A 57 6.09 -9.58 -8.08
CA ALA A 57 5.52 -8.29 -7.69
C ALA A 57 6.39 -7.08 -8.12
N THR A 58 7.71 -7.27 -8.27
CA THR A 58 8.64 -6.24 -8.73
C THR A 58 8.75 -6.13 -10.25
N ASP A 59 8.12 -7.04 -11.00
CA ASP A 59 8.10 -6.97 -12.46
C ASP A 59 7.35 -5.71 -12.94
N PRO A 60 7.88 -4.94 -13.91
CA PRO A 60 7.23 -3.72 -14.41
C PRO A 60 5.83 -3.92 -14.99
N THR A 61 5.52 -5.13 -15.47
CA THR A 61 4.23 -5.50 -16.05
C THR A 61 3.28 -6.13 -15.04
N SER A 62 3.72 -6.26 -13.79
CA SER A 62 2.96 -6.92 -12.74
C SER A 62 1.71 -6.13 -12.35
N SER A 63 0.69 -6.88 -11.93
CA SER A 63 -0.52 -6.34 -11.33
C SER A 63 -0.89 -7.16 -10.11
N LEU A 64 -1.77 -6.62 -9.26
CA LEU A 64 -2.24 -7.34 -8.08
C LEU A 64 -2.89 -8.68 -8.44
N GLU A 65 -3.65 -8.73 -9.54
CA GLU A 65 -4.24 -9.99 -9.98
C GLU A 65 -3.18 -11.00 -10.42
N VAL A 66 -2.12 -10.54 -11.09
CA VAL A 66 -0.97 -11.40 -11.42
C VAL A 66 -0.31 -11.95 -10.16
N ILE A 67 -0.08 -11.11 -9.15
CA ILE A 67 0.51 -11.53 -7.86
C ILE A 67 -0.41 -12.54 -7.15
N LYS A 68 -1.71 -12.24 -7.03
CA LYS A 68 -2.69 -13.13 -6.38
C LYS A 68 -2.79 -14.46 -7.09
N ASN A 69 -2.86 -14.46 -8.42
CA ASN A 69 -2.90 -15.68 -9.22
C ASN A 69 -1.61 -16.49 -9.09
N PHE A 70 -0.46 -15.81 -9.03
CA PHE A 70 0.81 -16.49 -8.80
C PHE A 70 0.87 -17.15 -7.41
N ILE A 71 0.38 -16.51 -6.35
CA ILE A 71 0.26 -17.13 -5.02
C ILE A 71 -0.65 -18.36 -5.06
N ARG A 72 -1.83 -18.25 -5.67
CA ARG A 72 -2.77 -19.39 -5.83
C ARG A 72 -2.12 -20.55 -6.58
N TYR A 73 -1.39 -20.23 -7.64
CA TYR A 73 -0.64 -21.22 -8.42
C TYR A 73 0.43 -21.90 -7.58
N GLN A 74 1.29 -21.15 -6.87
CA GLN A 74 2.34 -21.72 -6.02
C GLN A 74 1.78 -22.63 -4.94
N ALA A 75 0.63 -22.28 -4.34
CA ALA A 75 -0.02 -23.07 -3.30
C ALA A 75 -0.77 -24.32 -3.80
N SER A 76 -1.06 -24.42 -5.10
CA SER A 76 -1.82 -25.53 -5.69
C SER A 76 -0.92 -26.62 -6.28
N ARG A 77 0.39 -26.38 -6.36
CA ARG A 77 1.36 -27.35 -6.86
C ARG A 77 1.46 -28.55 -5.93
N LYS A 78 1.60 -29.75 -6.50
CA LYS A 78 1.83 -30.99 -5.73
C LYS A 78 3.11 -30.88 -4.88
N ASP A 79 4.16 -30.37 -5.50
CA ASP A 79 5.48 -30.10 -4.91
C ASP A 79 5.58 -28.70 -4.27
N ALA A 80 4.44 -28.06 -3.96
CA ALA A 80 4.47 -26.76 -3.30
C ALA A 80 5.28 -26.80 -2.00
N SER A 81 6.09 -25.76 -1.81
CA SER A 81 6.84 -25.48 -0.59
C SER A 81 5.94 -25.49 0.65
N GLN A 82 6.50 -25.89 1.80
CA GLN A 82 5.72 -26.16 3.01
C GLN A 82 5.01 -24.92 3.53
N ILE A 83 5.61 -23.74 3.39
CA ILE A 83 4.99 -22.47 3.82
C ILE A 83 3.62 -22.22 3.13
N TRP A 84 3.44 -22.63 1.87
CA TRP A 84 2.18 -22.46 1.15
C TRP A 84 1.11 -23.50 1.53
N LYS A 85 1.50 -24.54 2.25
CA LYS A 85 0.62 -25.59 2.78
C LYS A 85 0.21 -25.32 4.22
N LEU A 86 0.79 -24.31 4.88
CA LEU A 86 0.43 -23.94 6.24
C LEU A 86 -1.05 -23.62 6.34
N GLU A 87 -1.65 -24.18 7.38
CA GLU A 87 -3.06 -24.07 7.70
C GLU A 87 -3.23 -23.99 9.19
N ILE A 88 -4.23 -23.22 9.60
CA ILE A 88 -4.62 -23.08 11.00
C ILE A 88 -6.14 -23.28 11.09
N ASN A 89 -6.58 -23.77 12.23
CA ASN A 89 -8.00 -23.85 12.56
C ASN A 89 -8.32 -22.71 13.53
N GLU A 90 -9.07 -21.73 13.06
CA GLU A 90 -9.52 -20.61 13.88
C GLU A 90 -11.05 -20.51 13.75
N ASN A 91 -11.76 -20.47 14.87
CA ASN A 91 -13.24 -20.37 14.90
C ASN A 91 -13.97 -21.43 14.05
N GLN A 92 -13.51 -22.69 14.10
CA GLN A 92 -14.04 -23.81 13.29
C GLN A 92 -13.88 -23.63 11.77
N GLN A 93 -13.14 -22.62 11.32
CA GLN A 93 -12.79 -22.42 9.93
C GLN A 93 -11.31 -22.69 9.71
N LYS A 94 -11.04 -23.42 8.63
CA LYS A 94 -9.70 -23.73 8.18
C LYS A 94 -9.18 -22.58 7.34
N GLU A 95 -8.24 -21.81 7.86
CA GLU A 95 -7.59 -20.73 7.11
C GLU A 95 -6.22 -21.21 6.61
N ARG A 96 -6.00 -21.07 5.29
CA ARG A 96 -4.71 -21.38 4.66
C ARG A 96 -3.88 -20.11 4.53
N PHE A 97 -2.58 -20.22 4.81
CA PHE A 97 -1.62 -19.12 4.66
C PHE A 97 -1.73 -18.34 3.33
N PRO A 98 -1.74 -18.98 2.14
CA PRO A 98 -1.87 -18.26 0.87
C PRO A 98 -3.14 -17.42 0.77
N ASN A 99 -4.25 -17.88 1.35
CA ASN A 99 -5.51 -17.14 1.34
C ASN A 99 -5.45 -15.93 2.28
N ALA A 100 -4.82 -16.09 3.45
CA ALA A 100 -4.60 -14.98 4.37
C ALA A 100 -3.70 -13.90 3.76
N VAL A 101 -2.63 -14.30 3.06
CA VAL A 101 -1.74 -13.40 2.30
C VAL A 101 -2.52 -12.64 1.22
N ILE A 102 -3.32 -13.33 0.42
CA ILE A 102 -4.14 -12.71 -0.63
C ILE A 102 -5.14 -11.72 -0.04
N LYS A 103 -5.87 -12.13 1.01
CA LYS A 103 -6.85 -11.27 1.69
C LYS A 103 -6.19 -9.97 2.17
N GLN A 104 -4.99 -10.06 2.71
CA GLN A 104 -4.29 -8.89 3.23
C GLN A 104 -3.73 -8.00 2.14
N ILE A 105 -3.31 -8.58 1.01
CA ILE A 105 -3.05 -7.80 -0.19
C ILE A 105 -4.31 -7.03 -0.58
N ASP A 106 -5.49 -7.65 -0.61
CA ASP A 106 -6.74 -6.95 -0.94
C ASP A 106 -7.11 -5.87 0.10
N ASP A 107 -6.91 -6.13 1.40
CA ASP A 107 -7.20 -5.21 2.50
C ASP A 107 -6.30 -3.95 2.50
N LEU A 108 -5.15 -3.96 1.81
CA LEU A 108 -4.33 -2.76 1.59
C LEU A 108 -5.10 -1.65 0.85
N THR A 109 -6.21 -1.97 0.19
CA THR A 109 -7.13 -0.97 -0.39
C THR A 109 -7.61 0.05 0.66
N ILE A 110 -7.79 -0.38 1.91
CA ILE A 110 -8.18 0.49 3.02
C ILE A 110 -7.09 1.54 3.27
N ASN A 111 -5.82 1.12 3.29
CA ASN A 111 -4.67 2.01 3.46
C ASN A 111 -4.59 3.03 2.32
N ILE A 112 -4.82 2.60 1.07
CA ILE A 112 -4.85 3.49 -0.09
C ILE A 112 -5.92 4.57 0.05
N ASN A 113 -7.15 4.18 0.43
CA ASN A 113 -8.24 5.11 0.65
C ASN A 113 -7.92 6.11 1.77
N ASN A 114 -7.28 5.64 2.84
CA ASN A 114 -6.82 6.51 3.93
C ASN A 114 -5.72 7.48 3.48
N ILE A 115 -4.78 7.05 2.63
CA ILE A 115 -3.75 7.92 2.03
C ILE A 115 -4.42 9.03 1.23
N PHE A 116 -5.31 8.71 0.29
CA PHE A 116 -6.00 9.73 -0.51
C PHE A 116 -6.82 10.68 0.35
N LYS A 117 -7.55 10.15 1.35
CA LYS A 117 -8.32 10.97 2.28
C LYS A 117 -7.42 11.94 3.05
N SER A 118 -6.29 11.48 3.56
CA SER A 118 -5.32 12.30 4.29
C SER A 118 -4.70 13.38 3.41
N ILE A 119 -4.29 13.04 2.19
CA ILE A 119 -3.75 13.98 1.21
C ILE A 119 -4.79 15.07 0.89
N ASN A 120 -6.02 14.68 0.56
CA ASN A 120 -7.08 15.63 0.24
C ASN A 120 -7.41 16.54 1.43
N MET A 121 -7.50 15.99 2.64
CA MET A 121 -7.71 16.78 3.86
C MET A 121 -6.57 17.77 4.11
N SER A 122 -5.32 17.37 3.83
CA SER A 122 -4.14 18.23 3.96
C SER A 122 -4.20 19.39 2.95
N ILE A 123 -4.50 19.11 1.69
CA ILE A 123 -4.68 20.13 0.65
C ILE A 123 -5.84 21.07 1.01
N ASP A 124 -6.97 20.54 1.48
CA ASP A 124 -8.14 21.33 1.86
C ASP A 124 -7.84 22.25 3.05
N LYS A 125 -7.07 21.77 4.03
CA LYS A 125 -6.59 22.58 5.17
C LYS A 125 -5.67 23.71 4.72
N GLU A 126 -4.79 23.45 3.76
CA GLU A 126 -3.91 24.47 3.19
C GLU A 126 -4.72 25.54 2.45
N LEU A 127 -5.69 25.14 1.62
CA LEU A 127 -6.56 26.06 0.87
C LEU A 127 -7.52 26.86 1.76
N LYS A 128 -8.06 26.23 2.81
CA LYS A 128 -9.06 26.80 3.73
C LYS A 128 -8.66 26.52 5.18
N PRO A 129 -7.88 27.39 5.85
CA PRO A 129 -7.57 27.22 7.26
C PRO A 129 -8.86 27.24 8.07
N PHE A 130 -8.98 26.31 9.02
CA PHE A 130 -10.18 25.94 9.79
C PHE A 130 -10.86 27.06 10.63
N LEU A 131 -10.47 28.32 10.50
CA LEU A 131 -10.96 29.44 11.31
C LEU A 131 -11.59 30.54 10.44
N SER A 132 -12.80 30.28 9.97
CA SER A 132 -13.72 31.34 9.58
C SER A 132 -15.03 31.11 10.29
N GLU A 133 -15.17 31.73 11.46
CA GLU A 133 -16.36 31.67 12.31
C GLU A 133 -17.63 32.17 11.57
N ASP A 134 -17.49 32.87 10.45
CA ASP A 134 -18.60 33.46 9.69
C ASP A 134 -19.13 32.62 8.51
N GLY A 135 -18.71 31.37 8.34
CA GLY A 135 -19.29 30.46 7.31
C GLY A 135 -19.14 30.93 5.85
N LYS A 136 -18.41 32.03 5.59
CA LYS A 136 -18.05 32.45 4.23
C LYS A 136 -16.82 31.67 3.79
N ASN A 137 -16.81 31.27 2.51
CA ASN A 137 -15.68 30.66 1.79
C ASN A 137 -14.41 31.54 1.83
N SER A 138 -13.79 31.75 2.99
CA SER A 138 -12.55 32.51 3.10
C SER A 138 -11.38 31.61 2.72
N MET A 139 -10.83 31.87 1.54
CA MET A 139 -9.56 31.29 1.12
C MET A 139 -8.43 31.73 2.07
N ASN A 140 -7.41 30.88 2.22
CA ASN A 140 -6.27 31.17 3.07
C ASN A 140 -5.56 32.48 2.67
N PRO A 141 -5.60 33.54 3.49
CA PRO A 141 -5.00 34.84 3.14
C PRO A 141 -3.47 34.77 3.02
N ASN A 142 -2.83 33.76 3.61
CA ASN A 142 -1.37 33.57 3.58
C ASN A 142 -0.87 32.82 2.34
N LEU A 143 -1.78 32.25 1.53
CA LEU A 143 -1.41 31.62 0.26
C LEU A 143 -1.37 32.65 -0.86
N SER A 144 -0.22 32.78 -1.53
CA SER A 144 -0.13 33.51 -2.79
C SER A 144 -1.03 32.90 -3.86
N GLN A 145 -1.49 33.71 -4.81
CA GLN A 145 -2.35 33.25 -5.92
C GLN A 145 -1.75 32.03 -6.65
N ASN A 146 -0.45 32.06 -6.93
CA ASN A 146 0.25 30.96 -7.60
C ASN A 146 0.24 29.66 -6.76
N GLN A 147 0.43 29.74 -5.44
CA GLN A 147 0.34 28.55 -4.58
C GLN A 147 -1.07 27.97 -4.53
N ARG A 148 -2.11 28.81 -4.56
CA ARG A 148 -3.51 28.35 -4.61
C ARG A 148 -3.78 27.60 -5.92
N GLU A 149 -3.41 28.21 -7.05
CA GLU A 149 -3.54 27.60 -8.38
C GLU A 149 -2.82 26.24 -8.44
N LYS A 150 -1.64 26.12 -7.81
CA LYS A 150 -0.92 24.84 -7.69
C LYS A 150 -1.67 23.79 -6.87
N LEU A 151 -2.22 24.15 -5.72
CA LEU A 151 -2.98 23.22 -4.87
C LEU A 151 -4.28 22.76 -5.53
N GLU A 152 -4.98 23.66 -6.22
CA GLU A 152 -6.19 23.33 -6.99
C GLU A 152 -5.87 22.41 -8.18
N ALA A 153 -4.80 22.71 -8.94
CA ALA A 153 -4.33 21.87 -10.02
C ALA A 153 -3.90 20.47 -9.53
N LEU A 154 -3.24 20.40 -8.37
CA LEU A 154 -2.86 19.14 -7.73
C LEU A 154 -4.10 18.31 -7.37
N LYS A 155 -5.14 18.93 -6.80
CA LYS A 155 -6.39 18.26 -6.45
C LYS A 155 -7.09 17.68 -7.68
N LEU A 156 -7.20 18.48 -8.73
CA LEU A 156 -7.76 18.03 -10.01
C LEU A 156 -6.94 16.89 -10.63
N TYR A 157 -5.61 16.97 -10.56
CA TYR A 157 -4.72 15.92 -11.04
C TYR A 157 -4.93 14.60 -10.28
N ILE A 158 -5.08 14.65 -8.94
CA ILE A 158 -5.38 13.47 -8.11
C ILE A 158 -6.71 12.85 -8.53
N GLU A 159 -7.76 13.65 -8.72
CA GLU A 159 -9.09 13.16 -9.11
C GLU A 159 -9.06 12.47 -10.47
N ASN A 160 -8.42 13.09 -11.46
CA ASN A 160 -8.33 12.56 -12.83
C ASN A 160 -7.48 11.28 -12.91
N ASN A 161 -6.48 11.12 -12.04
CA ASN A 161 -5.54 10.01 -12.08
C ASN A 161 -5.74 8.99 -10.96
N LYS A 162 -6.81 9.11 -10.17
CA LYS A 162 -7.03 8.33 -8.93
C LYS A 162 -6.87 6.83 -9.11
N SER A 163 -7.43 6.26 -10.19
CA SER A 163 -7.37 4.81 -10.46
C SER A 163 -5.94 4.33 -10.73
N LEU A 164 -5.18 5.08 -11.54
CA LEU A 164 -3.79 4.76 -11.84
C LEU A 164 -2.90 4.89 -10.60
N LEU A 165 -3.06 5.98 -9.86
CA LEU A 165 -2.36 6.24 -8.61
C LEU A 165 -2.67 5.16 -7.56
N ALA A 166 -3.94 4.79 -7.40
CA ALA A 166 -4.35 3.72 -6.49
C ALA A 166 -3.64 2.41 -6.81
N LYS A 167 -3.63 1.99 -8.09
CA LYS A 167 -2.93 0.77 -8.53
C LYS A 167 -1.43 0.82 -8.21
N SER A 168 -0.78 1.95 -8.47
CA SER A 168 0.65 2.15 -8.19
C SER A 168 0.96 2.04 -6.68
N ILE A 169 0.18 2.74 -5.85
CA ILE A 169 0.33 2.69 -4.39
C ILE A 169 0.07 1.27 -3.87
N HIS A 170 -0.96 0.60 -4.38
CA HIS A 170 -1.30 -0.77 -3.99
C HIS A 170 -0.16 -1.74 -4.28
N LEU A 171 0.40 -1.67 -5.49
CA LEU A 171 1.51 -2.52 -5.89
C LEU A 171 2.73 -2.29 -4.98
N LYS A 172 3.04 -1.03 -4.69
CA LYS A 172 4.13 -0.68 -3.77
C LYS A 172 3.91 -1.24 -2.36
N LEU A 173 2.68 -1.12 -1.82
CA LEU A 173 2.33 -1.70 -0.52
C LEU A 173 2.41 -3.23 -0.53
N ALA A 174 1.94 -3.89 -1.59
CA ALA A 174 2.03 -5.34 -1.74
C ALA A 174 3.49 -5.81 -1.81
N GLN A 175 4.37 -5.09 -2.52
CA GLN A 175 5.81 -5.37 -2.56
C GLN A 175 6.45 -5.25 -1.17
N LEU A 176 6.13 -4.21 -0.41
CA LEU A 176 6.61 -4.05 0.97
C LEU A 176 6.15 -5.19 1.87
N TYR A 177 4.87 -5.56 1.77
CA TYR A 177 4.25 -6.66 2.49
C TYR A 177 4.94 -8.00 2.20
N LEU A 178 5.10 -8.36 0.93
CA LEU A 178 5.77 -9.59 0.50
C LEU A 178 7.26 -9.58 0.88
N GLY A 179 7.91 -8.42 0.79
CA GLY A 179 9.30 -8.22 1.22
C GLY A 179 9.49 -8.50 2.71
N TYR A 180 8.56 -8.02 3.54
CA TYR A 180 8.57 -8.30 4.97
C TYR A 180 8.40 -9.80 5.26
N LEU A 181 7.36 -10.43 4.71
CA LEU A 181 7.11 -11.87 4.93
C LEU A 181 8.29 -12.74 4.47
N SER A 182 8.91 -12.37 3.34
CA SER A 182 10.10 -13.06 2.83
C SER A 182 11.26 -12.99 3.81
N ARG A 183 11.54 -11.79 4.38
CA ARG A 183 12.60 -11.60 5.38
C ARG A 183 12.32 -12.38 6.67
N GLU A 184 11.10 -12.27 7.18
CA GLU A 184 10.69 -12.96 8.42
C GLU A 184 10.85 -14.48 8.29
N HIS A 185 10.43 -15.07 7.17
CA HIS A 185 10.59 -16.49 6.91
C HIS A 185 12.08 -16.92 6.93
N THR A 186 12.97 -16.10 6.37
CA THR A 186 14.40 -16.43 6.32
C THR A 186 15.18 -16.08 7.58
N ALA A 187 14.57 -15.41 8.57
CA ALA A 187 15.28 -14.84 9.71
C ALA A 187 16.04 -15.88 10.56
N LEU A 188 15.58 -17.14 10.59
CA LEU A 188 16.21 -18.24 11.34
C LEU A 188 17.05 -19.20 10.49
N ILE A 189 17.14 -18.96 9.17
CA ILE A 189 17.89 -19.84 8.25
C ILE A 189 19.35 -19.37 8.12
N GLY A 190 19.64 -18.13 8.51
CA GLY A 190 20.99 -17.53 8.48
C GLY A 190 21.74 -17.52 9.82
N SER A 191 21.22 -18.19 10.85
CA SER A 191 21.81 -18.29 12.20
C SER A 191 22.34 -19.69 12.48
#